data_AF-A0AAP0PIK2-F1
#
_entry.id   AF-A0AAP0PIK2-F1
#
_cell.length_a   1.000
_cell.length_b   1.000
_cell.length_c   1.000
_cell.angle_alpha   90.00
_cell.angle_beta   90.00
_cell.angle_gamma   90.00
#
_symmetry.space_group_name_H-M   'P 1'
#
loop_
_entity.id
_entity.type
_entity.pdbx_description
1 polymer ?
#
loop_
_entity_poly.entity_id
_entity_poly.type
_entity_poly.pdbx_seq_one_letter_code
_entity_poly.pdbx_strand_id
1 'polypeptide(L)'
;MKKIRGRDEEDERARNVKHKRPIVGYGVARVLDSGSPEMKRGDVVWGFTGWEEYSYITDTRYFPKGIDIYFENVGGELMDAVLLNMRRNGRIAMCGTISQYNLDQPYGVKNLSCIISKSIRMEGFVVLDYYEEHYTKFVELTRGYILDKKIVYMEDVAEGLENGPSALLGLFSGRNTGKQVVAVAHE
;
A
#
# COMPACT_ATOMS: atom_id res chain seq x y z
N MET A 1 20.60 -10.31 -19.01
CA MET A 1 19.87 -9.60 -17.94
C MET A 1 19.60 -8.18 -18.39
N LYS A 2 18.39 -7.64 -18.17
CA LYS A 2 17.98 -6.28 -18.60
C LYS A 2 17.98 -5.32 -17.41
N LYS A 3 18.55 -4.11 -17.55
CA LYS A 3 18.57 -3.08 -16.49
C LYS A 3 17.20 -2.37 -16.45
N ILE A 4 16.53 -2.40 -15.31
CA ILE A 4 15.36 -1.54 -15.02
C ILE A 4 15.89 -0.31 -14.28
N ARG A 5 15.58 0.89 -14.76
CA ARG A 5 16.02 2.13 -14.12
C ARG A 5 15.13 2.40 -12.92
N GLY A 6 15.76 2.33 -11.75
CA GLY A 6 15.17 2.83 -10.53
C GLY A 6 15.16 4.35 -10.48
N ARG A 7 14.31 4.90 -9.61
CA ARG A 7 14.02 6.33 -9.51
C ARG A 7 15.24 7.22 -9.14
N ASP A 8 16.37 6.63 -8.79
CA ASP A 8 17.48 7.35 -8.14
C ASP A 8 18.60 7.83 -9.09
N GLU A 9 18.48 7.70 -10.41
CA GLU A 9 19.56 8.14 -11.32
C GLU A 9 19.47 9.60 -11.82
N GLU A 10 18.41 10.41 -11.58
CA GLU A 10 18.35 11.73 -12.26
C GLU A 10 17.64 12.91 -11.55
N ASP A 11 17.38 12.91 -10.24
CA ASP A 11 17.09 14.19 -9.56
C ASP A 11 17.62 14.29 -8.13
N GLU A 12 18.61 15.17 -7.96
CA GLU A 12 19.48 15.35 -6.80
C GLU A 12 18.85 16.15 -5.64
N ARG A 13 17.52 16.34 -5.63
CA ARG A 13 16.82 17.17 -4.63
C ARG A 13 15.67 16.47 -3.92
N ALA A 14 15.94 15.38 -3.21
CA ALA A 14 15.12 14.93 -2.09
C ALA A 14 15.83 13.86 -1.24
N ARG A 15 16.93 14.22 -0.55
CA ARG A 15 17.48 13.35 0.49
C ARG A 15 16.70 13.54 1.79
N ASN A 16 15.80 12.58 2.08
CA ASN A 16 15.69 11.85 3.36
C ASN A 16 14.40 10.97 3.40
N VAL A 17 14.58 9.67 3.14
CA VAL A 17 13.63 8.52 3.28
C VAL A 17 13.78 8.00 4.74
N LYS A 18 12.80 7.85 5.67
CA LYS A 18 11.44 7.24 5.82
C LYS A 18 11.36 5.73 6.15
N HIS A 19 10.82 5.38 7.33
CA HIS A 19 10.41 4.01 7.72
C HIS A 19 9.10 3.58 7.01
N LYS A 20 8.99 2.29 6.65
CA LYS A 20 7.75 1.55 6.28
C LYS A 20 7.11 1.80 4.90
N ARG A 21 7.89 2.19 3.89
CA ARG A 21 7.67 1.59 2.56
C ARG A 21 8.17 0.14 2.59
N PRO A 22 7.70 -0.79 1.74
CA PRO A 22 8.57 -1.91 1.33
C PRO A 22 9.89 -1.25 0.96
N ILE A 23 10.99 -1.79 1.46
CA ILE A 23 12.28 -1.16 1.24
C ILE A 23 12.47 -1.10 -0.26
N VAL A 24 12.35 0.11 -0.81
CA VAL A 24 12.54 0.33 -2.24
C VAL A 24 14.04 0.35 -2.40
N GLY A 25 14.58 -0.69 -3.02
CA GLY A 25 16.00 -0.92 -3.10
C GLY A 25 16.35 -1.65 -4.38
N TYR A 26 17.63 -1.74 -4.67
CA TYR A 26 18.07 -2.54 -5.81
C TYR A 26 17.70 -4.02 -5.60
N GLY A 27 17.00 -4.61 -6.57
CA GLY A 27 16.61 -6.02 -6.54
C GLY A 27 16.57 -6.64 -7.94
N VAL A 28 16.67 -7.97 -7.98
CA VAL A 28 16.60 -8.78 -9.21
C VAL A 28 15.25 -9.49 -9.23
N ALA A 29 14.48 -9.30 -10.29
CA ALA A 29 13.17 -9.91 -10.47
C ALA A 29 13.10 -10.68 -11.79
N ARG A 30 12.15 -11.61 -11.89
CA ARG A 30 11.81 -12.27 -13.15
C ARG A 30 10.51 -11.65 -13.65
N VAL A 31 10.48 -11.27 -14.92
CA VAL A 31 9.29 -10.72 -15.55
C VAL A 31 8.24 -11.81 -15.62
N LEU A 32 7.19 -11.67 -14.82
CA LEU A 32 6.06 -12.59 -14.84
C LEU A 32 5.05 -12.17 -15.91
N ASP A 33 4.98 -10.88 -16.24
CA ASP A 33 4.25 -10.36 -17.38
C ASP A 33 4.80 -8.98 -17.79
N SER A 34 4.69 -8.59 -19.06
CA SER A 34 5.17 -7.27 -19.52
C SER A 34 4.40 -6.75 -20.72
N GLY A 35 4.00 -5.48 -20.65
CA GLY A 35 3.47 -4.72 -21.79
C GLY A 35 4.53 -3.94 -22.57
N SER A 36 5.81 -4.05 -22.21
CA SER A 36 6.89 -3.37 -22.92
C SER A 36 7.31 -4.19 -24.15
N PRO A 37 7.47 -3.59 -25.35
CA PRO A 37 8.04 -4.30 -26.49
C PRO A 37 9.50 -4.73 -26.27
N GLU A 38 10.19 -4.16 -25.28
CA GLU A 38 11.60 -4.43 -24.98
C GLU A 38 11.82 -5.52 -23.92
N MET A 39 10.77 -5.99 -23.22
CA MET A 39 10.87 -6.94 -22.10
C MET A 39 9.75 -7.99 -22.19
N LYS A 40 10.08 -9.27 -21.99
CA LYS A 40 9.16 -10.39 -22.21
C LYS A 40 9.04 -11.26 -20.96
N ARG A 41 7.90 -11.94 -20.80
CA ARG A 41 7.69 -12.94 -19.74
C ARG A 41 8.85 -13.94 -19.73
N GLY A 42 9.43 -14.17 -18.55
CA GLY A 42 10.59 -15.04 -18.34
C GLY A 42 11.93 -14.32 -18.32
N ASP A 43 12.01 -13.07 -18.79
CA ASP A 43 13.24 -12.28 -18.73
C ASP A 43 13.66 -11.97 -17.29
N VAL A 44 14.98 -11.95 -17.06
CA VAL A 44 15.56 -11.57 -15.76
C VAL A 44 16.00 -10.11 -15.78
N VAL A 45 15.53 -9.33 -14.79
CA VAL A 45 15.59 -7.86 -14.73
C VAL A 45 16.15 -7.37 -13.40
N TRP A 46 16.86 -6.23 -13.37
CA TRP A 46 17.53 -5.72 -12.16
C TRP A 46 17.51 -4.17 -12.05
N GLY A 47 17.12 -3.59 -10.89
CA GLY A 47 16.86 -2.14 -10.70
C GLY A 47 16.22 -1.77 -9.35
N PHE A 48 15.74 -0.53 -9.13
CA PHE A 48 14.95 -0.24 -7.91
C PHE A 48 13.59 -0.92 -7.98
N THR A 49 13.29 -1.69 -6.95
CA THR A 49 12.07 -2.49 -6.79
C THR A 49 11.66 -2.47 -5.31
N GLY A 50 10.37 -2.62 -5.04
CA GLY A 50 9.90 -2.97 -3.70
C GLY A 50 10.44 -4.35 -3.30
N TRP A 51 10.82 -4.52 -2.04
CA TRP A 51 11.06 -5.85 -1.46
C TRP A 51 9.70 -6.47 -1.10
N GLU A 52 9.09 -7.13 -2.08
CA GLU A 52 7.78 -7.80 -2.06
C GLU A 52 7.80 -8.96 -3.09
N GLU A 53 6.86 -9.91 -3.03
CA GLU A 53 6.84 -11.07 -3.96
C GLU A 53 6.64 -10.67 -5.43
N TYR A 54 5.98 -9.52 -5.67
CA TYR A 54 5.73 -8.92 -6.99
C TYR A 54 5.87 -7.40 -6.94
N SER A 55 6.65 -6.80 -7.84
CA SER A 55 6.94 -5.35 -7.85
C SER A 55 6.49 -4.66 -9.13
N TYR A 56 5.91 -3.47 -9.01
CA TYR A 56 5.36 -2.68 -10.12
C TYR A 56 6.16 -1.39 -10.35
N ILE A 57 6.60 -1.15 -11.58
CA ILE A 57 7.45 0.01 -11.95
C ILE A 57 6.58 1.08 -12.60
N THR A 58 6.67 2.32 -12.10
CA THR A 58 5.77 3.44 -12.46
C THR A 58 6.49 4.70 -12.97
N ASP A 59 6.56 4.90 -14.28
CA ASP A 59 6.30 6.19 -14.97
C ASP A 59 5.22 7.11 -14.26
N THR A 60 5.09 8.40 -14.56
CA THR A 60 4.03 9.28 -13.98
C THR A 60 2.72 9.29 -14.79
N ARG A 61 2.61 8.41 -15.79
CA ARG A 61 1.42 8.25 -16.65
C ARG A 61 0.30 7.33 -16.12
N TYR A 62 0.32 6.85 -14.87
CA TYR A 62 -0.64 5.82 -14.41
C TYR A 62 -2.01 6.33 -13.93
N PHE A 63 -2.16 7.63 -13.71
CA PHE A 63 -3.49 8.25 -13.50
C PHE A 63 -3.67 9.39 -14.49
N PRO A 64 -3.80 9.11 -15.80
CA PRO A 64 -3.92 10.17 -16.81
C PRO A 64 -5.17 11.04 -16.60
N LYS A 65 -6.13 10.54 -15.82
CA LYS A 65 -7.35 11.25 -15.41
C LYS A 65 -7.31 11.74 -13.95
N GLY A 66 -6.30 11.40 -13.17
CA GLY A 66 -6.20 11.63 -11.72
C GLY A 66 -7.03 10.65 -10.87
N ILE A 67 -7.05 10.88 -9.55
CA ILE A 67 -7.69 10.02 -8.53
C ILE A 67 -8.95 10.70 -7.96
N ASP A 68 -10.12 10.05 -8.05
CA ASP A 68 -11.36 10.58 -7.45
C ASP A 68 -11.51 10.20 -5.96
N ILE A 69 -11.13 8.97 -5.59
CA ILE A 69 -11.21 8.46 -4.21
C ILE A 69 -9.89 7.79 -3.86
N TYR A 70 -9.36 8.09 -2.69
CA TYR A 70 -8.21 7.39 -2.12
C TYR A 70 -8.51 6.95 -0.70
N PHE A 71 -8.21 5.69 -0.39
CA PHE A 71 -8.36 5.13 0.94
C PHE A 71 -6.98 5.06 1.59
N GLU A 72 -6.71 5.97 2.52
CA GLU A 72 -5.38 6.18 3.09
C GLU A 72 -5.14 5.24 4.28
N ASN A 73 -4.10 4.42 4.16
CA ASN A 73 -3.62 3.50 5.21
C ASN A 73 -2.13 3.72 5.54
N VAL A 74 -1.38 4.42 4.69
CA VAL A 74 0.08 4.46 4.67
C VAL A 74 0.61 5.81 5.12
N GLY A 75 0.13 6.91 4.54
CA GLY A 75 0.58 8.27 4.83
C GLY A 75 1.95 8.61 4.24
N GLY A 76 2.60 9.62 4.81
CA GLY A 76 3.96 10.01 4.44
C GLY A 76 4.09 10.53 3.00
N GLU A 77 5.04 9.99 2.25
CA GLU A 77 5.39 10.52 0.91
C GLU A 77 4.37 10.04 -0.12
N LEU A 78 3.70 8.93 0.17
CA LEU A 78 2.61 8.45 -0.66
C LEU A 78 1.45 9.44 -0.64
N MET A 79 1.09 9.98 0.53
CA MET A 79 0.09 11.05 0.64
C MET A 79 0.46 12.28 -0.21
N ASP A 80 1.72 12.73 -0.15
CA ASP A 80 2.19 13.86 -0.98
C ASP A 80 2.00 13.59 -2.48
N ALA A 81 2.35 12.39 -2.93
CA ALA A 81 2.16 11.99 -4.32
C ALA A 81 0.68 11.88 -4.69
N VAL A 82 -0.16 11.33 -3.81
CA VAL A 82 -1.60 11.22 -4.01
C VAL A 82 -2.24 12.60 -4.15
N LEU A 83 -1.94 13.55 -3.26
CA LEU A 83 -2.48 14.91 -3.29
C LEU A 83 -2.21 15.61 -4.64
N LEU A 84 -1.01 15.43 -5.20
CA LEU A 84 -0.65 15.94 -6.52
C LEU A 84 -1.47 15.30 -7.65
N ASN A 85 -1.92 14.05 -7.49
CA ASN A 85 -2.66 13.28 -8.50
C ASN A 85 -4.19 13.22 -8.27
N MET A 86 -4.70 13.72 -7.13
CA MET A 86 -6.14 13.82 -6.90
C MET A 86 -6.83 14.70 -7.95
N ARG A 87 -8.05 14.33 -8.30
CA ARG A 87 -8.98 15.14 -9.11
C ARG A 87 -9.65 16.21 -8.24
N ARG A 88 -10.19 17.23 -8.90
CA ARG A 88 -11.03 18.23 -8.23
C ARG A 88 -12.29 17.57 -7.66
N ASN A 89 -12.68 17.96 -6.45
CA ASN A 89 -13.72 17.34 -5.63
C ASN A 89 -13.41 15.89 -5.20
N GLY A 90 -12.14 15.50 -5.22
CA GLY A 90 -11.69 14.20 -4.78
C GLY A 90 -11.98 13.93 -3.29
N ARG A 91 -11.99 12.67 -2.89
CA ARG A 91 -12.25 12.24 -1.51
C ARG A 91 -11.12 11.37 -0.99
N ILE A 92 -10.66 11.63 0.22
CA ILE A 92 -9.65 10.84 0.91
C ILE A 92 -10.26 10.34 2.22
N ALA A 93 -10.41 9.03 2.35
CA ALA A 93 -10.81 8.38 3.60
C ALA A 93 -9.56 8.04 4.40
N MET A 94 -9.35 8.71 5.53
CA MET A 94 -8.17 8.56 6.37
C MET A 94 -8.39 7.43 7.39
N CYS A 95 -8.00 6.21 7.01
CA CYS A 95 -8.11 5.03 7.86
C CYS A 95 -6.86 4.83 8.74
N GLY A 96 -5.68 5.14 8.23
CA GLY A 96 -4.43 4.93 8.95
C GLY A 96 -3.22 5.57 8.26
N THR A 97 -2.11 5.60 8.98
CA THR A 97 -0.83 6.17 8.49
C THR A 97 0.32 5.28 8.92
N ILE A 98 0.25 3.99 8.58
CA ILE A 98 1.16 2.96 9.11
C ILE A 98 2.64 3.30 8.92
N SER A 99 2.99 4.05 7.86
CA SER A 99 4.36 4.45 7.60
C SER A 99 4.95 5.42 8.64
N GLN A 100 4.10 6.01 9.48
CA GLN A 100 4.47 7.03 10.45
C GLN A 100 4.59 6.51 11.88
N TYR A 101 4.03 5.33 12.20
CA TYR A 101 3.86 4.88 13.60
C TYR A 101 5.17 4.61 14.37
N ASN A 102 6.26 4.25 13.68
CA ASN A 102 7.53 3.87 14.32
C ASN A 102 8.64 4.90 14.05
N LEU A 103 8.28 6.17 13.85
CA LEU A 103 9.22 7.25 13.59
C LEU A 103 9.29 8.20 14.77
N ASP A 104 10.51 8.53 15.22
CA ASP A 104 10.72 9.57 16.24
C ASP A 104 10.27 10.95 15.73
N GLN A 105 10.45 11.20 14.43
CA GLN A 105 9.99 12.39 13.76
C GLN A 105 9.09 12.01 12.56
N PRO A 106 7.76 12.19 12.70
CA PRO A 106 6.83 11.96 11.60
C PRO A 106 7.10 12.89 10.42
N TYR A 107 6.78 12.42 9.23
CA TYR A 107 6.91 13.23 8.03
C TYR A 107 5.79 14.26 7.91
N GLY A 108 6.16 15.53 7.75
CA GLY A 108 5.22 16.59 7.39
C GLY A 108 4.81 16.50 5.91
N VAL A 109 3.52 16.28 5.67
CA VAL A 109 2.91 16.34 4.33
C VAL A 109 3.06 17.77 3.78
N LYS A 110 3.60 17.90 2.57
CA LYS A 110 4.00 19.18 1.96
C LYS A 110 2.94 19.73 1.01
N ASN A 111 2.12 18.87 0.40
CA ASN A 111 1.20 19.23 -0.67
C ASN A 111 -0.24 19.54 -0.20
N LEU A 112 -0.44 19.94 1.06
CA LEU A 112 -1.78 20.24 1.61
C LEU A 112 -2.54 21.34 0.85
N SER A 113 -1.84 22.24 0.16
CA SER A 113 -2.45 23.25 -0.72
C SER A 113 -3.31 22.64 -1.83
N CYS A 114 -3.04 21.38 -2.24
CA CYS A 114 -3.86 20.64 -3.18
C CYS A 114 -5.29 20.42 -2.67
N ILE A 115 -5.48 20.32 -1.34
CA ILE A 115 -6.81 20.15 -0.75
C ILE A 115 -7.70 21.35 -1.08
N ILE A 116 -7.12 22.55 -0.99
CA ILE A 116 -7.81 23.81 -1.30
C ILE A 116 -8.01 23.94 -2.81
N SER A 117 -6.93 23.87 -3.60
CA SER A 117 -6.98 24.14 -5.04
C SER A 117 -7.85 23.14 -5.82
N LYS A 118 -8.00 21.92 -5.29
CA LYS A 118 -8.80 20.85 -5.87
C LYS A 118 -10.06 20.55 -5.06
N SER A 119 -10.41 21.33 -4.03
CA SER A 119 -11.62 21.10 -3.21
C SER A 119 -11.76 19.65 -2.72
N ILE A 120 -10.66 19.05 -2.25
CA ILE A 120 -10.64 17.65 -1.80
C ILE A 120 -11.27 17.58 -0.40
N ARG A 121 -12.14 16.58 -0.17
CA ARG A 121 -12.55 16.22 1.19
C ARG A 121 -11.59 15.16 1.73
N MET A 122 -10.90 15.46 2.82
CA MET A 122 -10.04 14.52 3.54
C MET A 122 -10.62 14.31 4.93
N GLU A 123 -11.03 13.09 5.26
CA GLU A 123 -11.82 12.82 6.46
C GLU A 123 -11.35 11.54 7.16
N GLY A 124 -11.07 11.66 8.46
CA GLY A 124 -10.77 10.53 9.33
C GLY A 124 -12.04 9.84 9.83
N PHE A 125 -11.92 8.55 10.04
CA PHE A 125 -12.96 7.75 10.66
C PHE A 125 -12.32 6.68 11.55
N VAL A 126 -13.02 6.30 12.62
CA VAL A 126 -12.61 5.21 13.50
C VAL A 126 -13.69 4.13 13.43
N VAL A 127 -13.30 2.88 13.16
CA VAL A 127 -14.25 1.78 12.95
C VAL A 127 -15.22 1.58 14.13
N LEU A 128 -14.80 1.93 15.35
CA LEU A 128 -15.60 1.83 16.56
C LEU A 128 -16.85 2.73 16.53
N ASP A 129 -16.78 3.89 15.87
CA ASP A 129 -17.89 4.85 15.76
C ASP A 129 -19.05 4.30 14.90
N TYR A 130 -18.79 3.25 14.12
CA TYR A 130 -19.71 2.67 13.14
C TYR A 130 -20.16 1.25 13.53
N TYR A 131 -19.58 0.68 14.59
CA TYR A 131 -19.72 -0.73 14.89
C TYR A 131 -21.16 -1.10 15.27
N GLU A 132 -21.75 -0.39 16.24
CA GLU A 132 -23.10 -0.70 16.74
C GLU A 132 -24.17 -0.63 15.65
N GLU A 133 -24.12 0.40 14.81
CA GLU A 133 -25.15 0.64 13.78
C GLU A 133 -24.98 -0.28 12.56
N HIS A 134 -23.74 -0.61 12.18
CA HIS A 134 -23.48 -1.20 10.87
C HIS A 134 -22.93 -2.62 10.89
N TYR A 135 -22.45 -3.14 12.01
CA TYR A 135 -21.76 -4.43 12.04
C TYR A 135 -22.62 -5.58 11.51
N THR A 136 -23.86 -5.73 11.98
CA THR A 136 -24.75 -6.82 11.53
C THR A 136 -24.98 -6.78 10.02
N LYS A 137 -25.30 -5.59 9.48
CA LYS A 137 -25.50 -5.38 8.05
C LYS A 137 -24.23 -5.65 7.24
N PHE A 138 -23.07 -5.25 7.77
CA PHE A 138 -21.78 -5.52 7.16
C PHE A 138 -21.49 -7.02 7.08
N VAL A 139 -21.73 -7.77 8.15
CA VAL A 139 -21.53 -9.23 8.20
C VAL A 139 -22.43 -9.94 7.19
N GLU A 140 -23.72 -9.60 7.15
CA GLU A 140 -24.67 -10.20 6.21
C GLU A 140 -24.27 -9.97 4.75
N LEU A 141 -23.95 -8.72 4.41
CA LEU A 141 -23.52 -8.35 3.05
C LEU A 141 -22.22 -9.05 2.66
N THR A 142 -21.21 -9.00 3.54
CA THR A 142 -19.87 -9.53 3.27
C THR A 142 -19.90 -11.05 3.17
N ARG A 143 -20.67 -11.73 4.04
CA ARG A 143 -20.90 -13.17 3.95
C ARG A 143 -21.50 -13.55 2.60
N GLY A 144 -22.52 -12.81 2.14
CA GLY A 144 -23.10 -13.03 0.81
C GLY A 144 -22.06 -12.93 -0.30
N TYR A 145 -21.22 -11.90 -0.27
CA TYR A 145 -20.16 -11.73 -1.27
C TYR A 145 -19.05 -12.76 -1.22
N ILE A 146 -18.69 -13.27 -0.04
CA ILE A 146 -17.74 -14.36 0.11
C ILE A 146 -18.32 -15.65 -0.49
N LEU A 147 -19.57 -15.99 -0.16
CA LEU A 147 -20.26 -17.18 -0.70
C LEU A 147 -20.41 -17.09 -2.23
N ASP A 148 -20.71 -15.90 -2.75
CA ASP A 148 -20.79 -15.61 -4.18
C ASP A 148 -19.42 -15.52 -4.88
N LYS A 149 -18.30 -15.66 -4.14
CA LYS A 149 -16.92 -15.50 -4.64
C LYS A 149 -16.64 -14.12 -5.26
N LYS A 150 -17.40 -13.10 -4.87
CA LYS A 150 -17.19 -11.69 -5.22
C LYS A 150 -16.10 -11.05 -4.34
N ILE A 151 -15.88 -11.60 -3.16
CA ILE A 151 -14.76 -11.28 -2.28
C ILE A 151 -13.90 -12.54 -2.12
N VAL A 152 -12.61 -12.40 -2.43
CA VAL A 152 -11.58 -13.39 -2.13
C VAL A 152 -10.74 -12.80 -1.00
N TYR A 153 -10.47 -13.61 0.02
CA TYR A 153 -9.59 -13.24 1.13
C TYR A 153 -8.36 -14.15 1.11
N MET A 154 -7.25 -13.61 1.60
CA MET A 154 -5.98 -14.31 1.72
C MET A 154 -5.46 -14.08 3.13
N GLU A 155 -4.98 -15.15 3.75
CA GLU A 155 -4.45 -15.14 5.10
C GLU A 155 -3.00 -15.62 5.06
N ASP A 156 -2.19 -14.99 5.90
CA ASP A 156 -0.85 -15.41 6.24
C ASP A 156 -0.91 -15.98 7.65
N VAL A 157 -0.80 -17.31 7.77
CA VAL A 157 -1.04 -18.02 9.02
C VAL A 157 0.28 -18.40 9.66
N ALA A 158 0.54 -17.85 10.84
CA ALA A 158 1.62 -18.29 11.72
C ALA A 158 1.09 -19.35 12.70
N GLU A 159 1.69 -20.54 12.69
CA GLU A 159 1.32 -21.64 13.59
C GLU A 159 1.93 -21.45 14.98
N GLY A 160 1.15 -21.61 16.05
CA GLY A 160 1.62 -21.53 17.43
C GLY A 160 1.72 -20.10 17.98
N LEU A 161 1.28 -19.92 19.22
CA LEU A 161 1.28 -18.60 19.89
C LEU A 161 2.70 -18.02 20.03
N GLU A 162 3.71 -18.89 20.18
CA GLU A 162 5.11 -18.53 20.25
C GLU A 162 5.61 -17.77 19.02
N ASN A 163 4.97 -17.94 17.87
CA ASN A 163 5.30 -17.23 16.63
C ASN A 163 4.62 -15.86 16.52
N GLY A 164 3.69 -15.53 17.42
CA GLY A 164 2.98 -14.25 17.43
C GLY A 164 3.90 -13.02 17.37
N PRO A 165 4.96 -12.92 18.18
CA PRO A 165 5.90 -11.79 18.11
C PRO A 165 6.58 -11.67 16.74
N SER A 166 7.01 -12.78 16.14
CA SER A 166 7.65 -12.78 14.82
C SER A 166 6.68 -12.36 13.71
N ALA A 167 5.44 -12.87 13.76
CA ALA A 167 4.36 -12.52 12.85
C ALA A 167 4.01 -11.02 12.94
N LEU A 168 3.93 -10.47 14.16
CA LEU A 168 3.70 -9.04 14.38
C LEU A 168 4.83 -8.17 13.83
N LEU A 169 6.09 -8.58 14.02
CA LEU A 169 7.23 -7.89 13.41
C LEU A 169 7.21 -8.02 11.87
N GLY A 170 6.77 -9.17 11.36
CA GLY A 170 6.53 -9.42 9.93
C GLY A 170 5.55 -8.42 9.32
N LEU A 171 4.44 -8.15 10.00
CA LEU A 171 3.44 -7.16 9.58
C LEU A 171 4.05 -5.77 9.35
N PHE A 172 4.91 -5.31 10.26
CA PHE A 172 5.53 -3.98 10.16
C PHE A 172 6.73 -3.92 9.20
N SER A 173 7.27 -5.08 8.81
CA SER A 173 8.33 -5.20 7.81
C SER A 173 7.81 -5.56 6.42
N GLY A 174 6.49 -5.66 6.24
CA GLY A 174 5.86 -5.98 4.96
C GLY A 174 6.08 -7.42 4.51
N ARG A 175 6.38 -8.34 5.43
CA ARG A 175 6.64 -9.75 5.11
C ARG A 175 5.37 -10.58 4.93
N ASN A 176 4.22 -10.08 5.41
CA ASN A 176 2.97 -10.82 5.34
C ASN A 176 2.33 -10.72 3.95
N THR A 177 1.78 -11.83 3.46
CA THR A 177 0.97 -11.85 2.23
C THR A 177 -0.50 -12.09 2.59
N GLY A 178 -1.28 -11.01 2.63
CA GLY A 178 -2.67 -11.05 3.09
C GLY A 178 -2.80 -10.74 4.59
N LYS A 179 -3.92 -11.15 5.20
CA LYS A 179 -4.20 -10.88 6.60
C LYS A 179 -3.34 -11.81 7.48
N GLN A 180 -2.43 -11.23 8.27
CA GLN A 180 -1.70 -12.00 9.27
C GLN A 180 -2.65 -12.53 10.36
N VAL A 181 -2.60 -13.84 10.60
CA VAL A 181 -3.32 -14.58 11.64
C VAL A 181 -2.32 -15.47 12.39
N VAL A 182 -2.60 -15.74 13.67
CA VAL A 182 -1.85 -16.72 14.47
C VAL A 182 -2.79 -17.86 14.86
N ALA A 183 -2.51 -19.08 14.41
CA ALA A 183 -3.26 -20.27 14.76
C ALA A 183 -2.75 -20.81 16.11
N VAL A 184 -3.50 -20.57 17.18
CA VAL A 184 -3.11 -20.96 18.55
C VAL A 184 -3.44 -22.42 18.84
N ALA A 185 -4.56 -22.90 18.31
CA ALA A 185 -5.01 -24.28 18.38
C ALA A 185 -5.86 -24.60 17.14
N HIS A 186 -5.86 -25.87 16.74
CA HIS A 186 -6.75 -26.40 15.71
C HIS A 186 -7.89 -27.16 16.40
N GLU A 187 -9.08 -27.12 15.79
CA GLU A 187 -10.22 -27.96 16.18
C GLU A 187 -10.00 -29.44 15.81
#